data_AF-A0A974BNY5-F1
#
_entry.id   AF-A0A974BNY5-F1
#
_cell.length_a   1.000
_cell.length_b   1.000
_cell.length_c   1.000
_cell.angle_alpha   90.00
_cell.angle_beta   90.00
_cell.angle_gamma   90.00
#
_symmetry.space_group_name_H-M   'P 1'
#
loop_
_entity.id
_entity.type
_entity.pdbx_description
1 polymer ?
#
loop_
_entity_poly.entity_id
_entity_poly.type
_entity_poly.pdbx_seq_one_letter_code
_entity_poly.pdbx_strand_id
1 'polypeptide(L)'
;MWQCHNIQPFWTQIKQILPRFTDLRIEDSAPFFLLHHNDLSSDQYKNALISTLVTVAKSLIPLFWKSKSIPTLKDWVLKVNEIYRFELYKLDLSKPHQQKKLATKWFYWVQYIESPEYLALIA
;
A
#
# COMPACT_ATOMS: atom_id res chain seq x y z
N MET A 1 -18.91 -3.73 1.26
CA MET A 1 -17.60 -3.77 0.57
C MET A 1 -16.74 -4.93 1.07
N TRP A 2 -16.50 -5.04 2.38
CA TRP A 2 -15.69 -6.13 2.94
C TRP A 2 -16.27 -7.52 2.64
N GLN A 3 -17.58 -7.75 2.73
CA GLN A 3 -18.17 -9.07 2.44
C GLN A 3 -18.57 -9.27 0.97
N CYS A 4 -18.19 -8.37 0.06
CA CYS A 4 -18.58 -8.48 -1.35
C CYS A 4 -17.74 -9.55 -2.04
N HIS A 5 -18.39 -10.64 -2.49
CA HIS A 5 -17.73 -11.77 -3.15
C HIS A 5 -16.89 -11.36 -4.36
N ASN A 6 -17.31 -10.35 -5.12
CA ASN A 6 -16.58 -9.92 -6.30
C ASN A 6 -15.22 -9.30 -5.95
N ILE A 7 -15.12 -8.52 -4.87
CA ILE A 7 -13.87 -7.84 -4.49
C ILE A 7 -13.03 -8.62 -3.49
N GLN A 8 -13.55 -9.71 -2.93
CA GLN A 8 -12.83 -10.59 -2.00
C GLN A 8 -11.50 -11.10 -2.57
N PRO A 9 -11.41 -11.57 -3.83
CA PRO A 9 -10.13 -12.02 -4.39
C PRO A 9 -9.04 -10.94 -4.38
N PHE A 10 -9.42 -9.67 -4.57
CA PHE A 10 -8.50 -8.55 -4.48
C PHE A 10 -8.03 -8.33 -3.04
N TRP A 11 -8.97 -8.26 -2.08
CA TRP A 11 -8.61 -8.10 -0.66
C TRP A 11 -7.75 -9.24 -0.13
N THR A 12 -8.01 -10.49 -0.55
CA THR A 12 -7.19 -11.64 -0.15
C THR A 12 -5.73 -11.46 -0.59
N GLN A 13 -5.48 -11.04 -1.83
CA GLN A 13 -4.13 -10.76 -2.31
C GLN A 13 -3.45 -9.64 -1.52
N ILE A 14 -4.20 -8.54 -1.26
CA ILE A 14 -3.70 -7.42 -0.46
C ILE A 14 -3.34 -7.88 0.97
N LYS A 15 -4.20 -8.66 1.62
CA LYS A 15 -3.93 -9.18 2.97
C LYS A 15 -2.70 -10.07 3.04
N GLN A 16 -2.46 -10.87 2.00
CA GLN A 16 -1.31 -11.76 1.95
C GLN A 16 0.00 -11.00 1.74
N ILE A 17 -0.01 -9.89 0.99
CA ILE A 17 1.22 -9.16 0.68
C ILE A 17 1.60 -8.11 1.73
N LEU A 18 0.62 -7.47 2.38
CA LEU A 18 0.88 -6.34 3.28
C LEU A 18 1.82 -6.62 4.47
N PRO A 19 1.81 -7.81 5.12
CA PRO A 19 2.74 -8.11 6.20
C PRO A 19 4.22 -8.00 5.81
N ARG A 20 4.56 -8.04 4.51
CA ARG A 20 5.94 -7.87 4.03
C ARG A 20 6.48 -6.44 4.19
N PHE A 21 5.60 -5.47 4.41
CA PHE A 21 5.96 -4.04 4.42
C PHE A 21 5.89 -3.40 5.80
N THR A 22 5.64 -4.19 6.85
CA THR A 22 5.48 -3.66 8.18
C THR A 22 5.73 -4.73 9.23
N ASP A 23 6.38 -4.34 10.32
CA ASP A 23 6.51 -5.17 11.53
C ASP A 23 5.26 -5.10 12.42
N LEU A 24 4.25 -4.32 12.01
CA LEU A 24 3.00 -4.18 12.74
C LEU A 24 2.13 -5.42 12.57
N ARG A 25 1.48 -5.83 13.65
CA ARG A 25 0.41 -6.81 13.57
C ARG A 25 -0.76 -6.22 12.81
N ILE A 26 -1.05 -6.79 11.64
CA ILE A 26 -2.23 -6.44 10.84
C ILE A 26 -3.39 -7.31 11.29
N GLU A 27 -4.46 -6.69 11.79
CA GLU A 27 -5.71 -7.39 12.09
C GLU A 27 -6.49 -7.64 10.79
N ASP A 28 -6.90 -8.89 10.54
CA ASP A 28 -7.75 -9.24 9.40
C ASP A 28 -9.21 -8.81 9.65
N SER A 29 -9.46 -7.51 9.63
CA SER A 29 -10.78 -6.96 9.93
C SER A 29 -11.15 -5.76 9.07
N ALA A 30 -12.45 -5.64 8.77
CA ALA A 30 -12.98 -4.50 8.02
C ALA A 30 -12.64 -3.15 8.69
N PRO A 31 -12.69 -2.99 10.03
CA PRO A 31 -12.26 -1.77 10.69
C PRO A 31 -10.81 -1.38 10.38
N PHE A 32 -9.87 -2.33 10.39
CA PHE A 32 -8.49 -2.03 10.02
C PHE A 32 -8.39 -1.60 8.55
N PHE A 33 -8.91 -2.42 7.63
CA PHE A 33 -8.70 -2.22 6.20
C PHE A 33 -9.51 -1.10 5.58
N LEU A 34 -10.71 -0.82 6.09
CA LEU A 34 -11.58 0.20 5.53
C LEU A 34 -11.51 1.51 6.32
N LEU A 35 -11.31 1.44 7.64
CA LEU A 35 -11.39 2.60 8.53
C LEU A 35 -10.05 2.96 9.18
N HIS A 36 -8.98 2.22 8.90
CA HIS A 36 -7.67 2.42 9.53
C HIS A 36 -7.72 2.30 11.06
N HIS A 37 -8.63 1.50 11.60
CA HIS A 37 -8.72 1.25 13.05
C HIS A 37 -7.55 0.36 13.50
N ASN A 38 -6.67 0.89 14.34
CA ASN A 38 -5.47 0.22 14.82
C ASN A 38 -4.96 0.87 16.12
N ASP A 39 -4.01 0.20 16.80
CA ASP A 39 -3.51 0.62 18.12
C ASP A 39 -2.47 1.76 18.08
N LEU A 40 -2.01 2.19 16.90
CA LEU A 40 -1.05 3.28 16.80
C LEU A 40 -1.72 4.65 16.95
N SER A 41 -0.97 5.62 17.43
CA SER A 41 -1.41 7.02 17.39
C SER A 41 -1.62 7.48 15.94
N SER A 42 -2.51 8.46 15.75
CA SER A 42 -2.85 8.97 14.41
C SER A 42 -1.62 9.40 13.62
N ASP A 43 -0.66 10.07 14.29
CA ASP A 43 0.56 10.55 13.63
C ASP A 43 1.52 9.42 13.28
N GLN A 44 1.67 8.41 14.15
CA GLN A 44 2.48 7.23 13.84
C GLN A 44 1.90 6.48 12.65
N TYR A 45 0.59 6.22 12.65
CA TYR A 45 -0.05 5.49 11.57
C TYR A 45 -0.01 6.24 10.23
N LYS A 46 -0.33 7.55 10.22
CA LYS A 46 -0.27 8.39 9.00
C LYS A 46 1.12 8.42 8.37
N ASN A 47 2.17 8.37 9.19
CA ASN A 47 3.54 8.36 8.69
C ASN A 47 4.02 6.95 8.31
N ALA A 48 3.36 5.89 8.77
CA ALA A 48 3.69 4.52 8.43
C ALA A 48 3.31 4.18 6.98
N LEU A 49 4.15 3.40 6.31
CA LEU A 49 3.90 2.94 4.94
C LEU A 49 2.58 2.19 4.79
N ILE A 50 2.23 1.35 5.77
CA ILE A 50 1.00 0.55 5.76
C ILE A 50 -0.26 1.40 5.53
N SER A 51 -0.32 2.62 6.06
CA SER A 51 -1.46 3.52 5.85
C SER A 51 -1.60 3.91 4.38
N THR A 52 -0.47 4.19 3.72
CA THR A 52 -0.41 4.53 2.29
C THR A 52 -0.83 3.32 1.46
N LEU A 53 -0.29 2.15 1.77
CA LEU A 53 -0.56 0.88 1.08
C LEU A 53 -2.06 0.50 1.11
N VAL A 54 -2.69 0.57 2.29
CA VAL A 54 -4.13 0.32 2.46
C VAL A 54 -4.96 1.39 1.74
N THR A 55 -4.54 2.66 1.80
CA THR A 55 -5.23 3.75 1.10
C THR A 55 -5.24 3.53 -0.41
N VAL A 56 -4.13 3.06 -0.99
CA VAL A 56 -4.06 2.73 -2.42
C VAL A 56 -5.00 1.57 -2.78
N ALA A 57 -5.04 0.51 -1.97
CA ALA A 57 -5.96 -0.59 -2.23
C ALA A 57 -7.42 -0.11 -2.25
N LYS A 58 -7.81 0.72 -1.28
CA LYS A 58 -9.15 1.31 -1.22
C LYS A 58 -9.46 2.19 -2.41
N SER A 59 -8.51 3.01 -2.87
CA SER A 59 -8.74 3.97 -3.94
C SER A 59 -8.91 3.32 -5.32
N LEU A 60 -8.40 2.10 -5.51
CA LEU A 60 -8.61 1.34 -6.75
C LEU A 60 -10.04 0.81 -6.88
N ILE A 61 -10.69 0.41 -5.80
CA ILE A 61 -12.05 -0.17 -5.83
C ILE A 61 -13.06 0.73 -6.59
N PRO A 62 -13.20 2.03 -6.26
CA PRO A 62 -14.12 2.89 -6.98
C PRO A 62 -13.70 3.18 -8.42
N LEU A 63 -12.46 2.92 -8.85
CA LEU A 63 -12.08 3.07 -10.27
C LEU A 63 -12.68 1.95 -11.14
N PHE A 64 -12.96 0.80 -10.55
CA PHE A 64 -13.48 -0.38 -11.24
C PHE A 64 -14.98 -0.61 -11.02
N TRP A 65 -15.67 0.27 -10.28
CA TRP A 65 -17.08 0.05 -9.86
C TRP A 65 -18.10 -0.14 -11.00
N LYS A 66 -17.84 0.42 -12.18
CA LYS A 66 -18.66 0.25 -13.39
C LYS A 66 -18.11 -0.81 -14.34
N SER A 67 -16.93 -1.35 -14.07
CA SER A 67 -16.31 -2.39 -14.88
C SER A 67 -16.85 -3.77 -14.49
N LYS A 68 -16.75 -4.73 -15.42
CA LYS A 68 -16.92 -6.15 -15.11
C LYS A 68 -15.67 -6.76 -14.46
N SER A 69 -14.54 -6.06 -14.52
CA SER A 69 -13.27 -6.45 -13.89
C SER A 69 -13.14 -5.84 -12.50
N ILE A 70 -12.31 -6.48 -11.67
CA ILE A 70 -11.89 -5.98 -10.36
C ILE A 70 -10.42 -5.53 -10.41
N PRO A 71 -9.97 -4.68 -9.49
CA PRO A 71 -8.56 -4.36 -9.36
C PRO A 71 -7.72 -5.63 -9.12
N THR A 72 -6.53 -5.65 -9.70
CA THR A 72 -5.55 -6.72 -9.54
C THR A 72 -4.41 -6.30 -8.62
N LEU A 73 -3.58 -7.25 -8.20
CA LEU A 73 -2.34 -6.95 -7.50
C LEU A 73 -1.38 -6.11 -8.37
N LYS A 74 -1.38 -6.33 -9.70
CA LYS A 74 -0.60 -5.52 -10.66
C LYS A 74 -1.03 -4.04 -10.61
N ASP A 75 -2.33 -3.77 -10.66
CA ASP A 75 -2.87 -2.40 -10.55
C ASP A 75 -2.43 -1.73 -9.24
N TRP A 76 -2.47 -2.49 -8.15
CA TRP A 76 -2.05 -2.00 -6.84
C TRP A 76 -0.56 -1.68 -6.78
N VAL A 77 0.32 -2.59 -7.20
CA VAL A 77 1.77 -2.32 -7.13
C VAL A 77 2.19 -1.18 -8.05
N LEU A 78 1.55 -1.03 -9.22
CA LEU A 78 1.80 0.08 -10.13
C LEU A 78 1.39 1.40 -9.47
N LYS A 79 0.22 1.44 -8.81
CA LYS A 79 -0.25 2.65 -8.15
C LYS A 79 0.56 3.01 -6.90
N VAL A 80 1.01 2.03 -6.12
CA VAL A 80 1.94 2.27 -5.00
C VAL A 80 3.27 2.82 -5.51
N ASN A 81 3.82 2.25 -6.59
CA ASN A 81 5.06 2.72 -7.18
C ASN A 81 4.94 4.17 -7.72
N GLU A 82 3.80 4.51 -8.32
CA GLU A 82 3.50 5.89 -8.74
C GLU A 82 3.57 6.87 -7.56
N ILE A 83 2.95 6.53 -6.42
CA ILE A 83 3.00 7.36 -5.21
C ILE A 83 4.42 7.47 -4.66
N TYR A 84 5.15 6.36 -4.60
CA TYR A 84 6.56 6.35 -4.17
C TYR A 84 7.41 7.30 -5.02
N ARG A 85 7.32 7.19 -6.35
CA ARG A 85 8.04 8.07 -7.29
C ARG A 85 7.63 9.53 -7.12
N PHE A 86 6.35 9.80 -6.90
CA PHE A 86 5.89 11.16 -6.65
C PHE A 86 6.42 11.74 -5.34
N GLU A 87 6.51 10.94 -4.26
CA GLU A 87 7.16 11.37 -3.02
C GLU A 87 8.66 11.62 -3.21
N LEU A 88 9.36 10.80 -4.01
CA LEU A 88 10.75 11.02 -4.38
C LEU A 88 10.95 12.35 -5.12
N TYR A 89 10.10 12.67 -6.11
CA TYR A 89 10.20 13.92 -6.87
C TYR A 89 9.96 15.17 -6.04
N LYS A 90 9.29 15.05 -4.89
CA LYS A 90 9.08 16.15 -3.93
C LYS A 90 10.25 16.37 -2.98
N LEU A 91 11.25 15.50 -2.98
CA LEU A 91 12.37 15.61 -2.06
C LEU A 91 13.20 16.85 -2.37
N ASP A 92 13.40 17.65 -1.33
CA ASP A 92 14.40 18.71 -1.31
C ASP A 92 15.75 18.12 -0.87
N LEU A 93 16.70 18.04 -1.81
CA LEU A 93 18.02 17.47 -1.55
C LEU A 93 18.84 18.29 -0.53
N SER A 94 18.45 19.54 -0.26
CA SER A 94 19.09 20.35 0.79
C SER A 94 18.65 19.96 2.21
N LYS A 95 17.61 19.13 2.36
CA LYS A 95 17.02 18.75 3.66
C LYS A 95 17.26 17.27 3.98
N PRO A 96 18.39 16.92 4.65
CA PRO A 96 18.75 15.52 4.92
C PRO A 96 17.74 14.79 5.82
N HIS A 97 17.05 15.51 6.70
CA HIS A 97 16.02 14.91 7.55
C HIS A 97 14.82 14.38 6.74
N GLN A 98 14.42 15.08 5.66
CA GLN A 98 13.32 14.63 4.79
C GLN A 98 13.71 13.38 4.01
N GLN A 99 14.94 13.32 3.51
CA GLN A 99 15.48 12.15 2.81
C GLN A 99 15.50 10.92 3.73
N LYS A 100 16.02 11.08 4.96
CA LYS A 100 16.03 10.00 5.95
C LYS A 100 14.62 9.52 6.27
N LYS A 101 13.67 10.43 6.49
CA LYS A 101 12.27 10.09 6.78
C LYS A 101 11.64 9.29 5.63
N LEU A 102 11.84 9.70 4.38
CA LEU A 102 11.32 8.99 3.22
C LEU A 102 11.96 7.62 3.05
N ALA A 103 13.29 7.53 3.17
CA ALA A 103 14.02 6.29 3.08
C ALA A 103 13.56 5.27 4.13
N THR A 104 13.37 5.72 5.38
CA THR A 104 12.82 4.86 6.44
C THR A 104 11.39 4.42 6.17
N LYS A 105 10.51 5.34 5.72
CA LYS A 105 9.12 5.00 5.38
C LYS A 105 9.05 3.94 4.29
N TRP A 106 9.83 4.08 3.21
CA TRP A 106 9.73 3.25 2.02
C TRP A 106 10.72 2.08 1.97
N PHE A 107 11.45 1.82 3.05
CA PHE A 107 12.51 0.81 3.10
C PHE A 107 12.07 -0.55 2.55
N TYR A 108 11.03 -1.15 3.13
CA TYR A 108 10.53 -2.46 2.70
C TYR A 108 9.95 -2.44 1.28
N TRP A 109 9.40 -1.30 0.83
CA TRP A 109 8.90 -1.17 -0.54
C TRP A 109 10.05 -1.21 -1.55
N VAL A 110 11.14 -0.49 -1.27
CA VAL A 110 12.33 -0.47 -2.14
C VAL A 110 12.92 -1.87 -2.28
N GLN A 111 13.00 -2.63 -1.18
CA GLN A 111 13.44 -4.03 -1.24
C GLN A 111 12.51 -4.89 -2.09
N TYR A 112 11.20 -4.65 -2.03
CA TYR A 112 10.23 -5.41 -2.80
C TYR A 112 10.28 -5.13 -4.29
N ILE A 113 10.48 -3.88 -4.73
CA ILE A 113 10.54 -3.57 -6.18
C ILE A 113 11.78 -4.16 -6.87
N GLU A 114 12.81 -4.51 -6.11
CA GLU A 114 14.01 -5.22 -6.59
C GLU A 114 13.84 -6.74 -6.62
N SER A 115 12.72 -7.27 -6.08
CA SER A 115 12.48 -8.70 -5.97
C SER A 115 12.07 -9.34 -7.31
N PRO A 116 12.44 -10.62 -7.56
CA PRO A 116 11.99 -11.36 -8.74
C PRO A 116 10.47 -11.43 -8.85
N GLU A 117 9.76 -11.51 -7.72
CA GLU A 117 8.30 -11.54 -7.66
C GLU A 117 7.68 -10.27 -8.22
N TYR A 118 8.25 -9.11 -7.87
CA TYR A 118 7.80 -7.83 -8.41
C TYR A 118 8.04 -7.76 -9.91
N LEU A 119 9.25 -8.12 -10.37
CA LEU A 119 9.60 -8.10 -11.79
C LEU A 119 8.70 -9.01 -12.62
N ALA A 120 8.40 -10.22 -12.11
CA ALA A 120 7.47 -11.14 -12.75
C ALA A 120 6.02 -10.60 -12.79
N LEU A 121 5.61 -9.83 -11.79
CA LEU A 121 4.28 -9.22 -11.72
C LEU A 121 4.12 -8.05 -12.71
N ILE A 122 5.19 -7.29 -12.97
CA ILE A 122 5.14 -6.11 -13.84
C ILE A 122 5.51 -6.39 -15.30
N ALA A 123 6.20 -7.51 -15.59
CA ALA A 123 6.41 -8.02 -16.94
C ALA A 123 5.08 -8.18 -17.71
#